data_AF-A0A5R9FAE9-F1
#
_entry.id   AF-A0A5R9FAE9-F1
#
_cell.length_a   1.000
_cell.length_b   1.000
_cell.length_c   1.000
_cell.angle_alpha   90.00
_cell.angle_beta   90.00
_cell.angle_gamma   90.00
#
_symmetry.space_group_name_H-M   'P 1'
#
loop_
_entity.id
_entity.type
_entity.pdbx_description
1 polymer ?
#
loop_
_entity_poly.entity_id
_entity_poly.type
_entity_poly.pdbx_seq_one_letter_code
_entity_poly.pdbx_strand_id
1 'polypeptide(L)'
;MREIPVSSIVEKMAKKMRRVEFNIEENDADVNGIREDISAIKAYCEILLESEGAKPKPAPFKQSAPVQNQMKQQPLKSERLKEEDGNGDSIFDF
;
A
#
# COMPACT_ATOMS: atom_id res chain seq x y z
N MET A 1 -29.70 4.46 -0.59
CA MET A 1 -28.34 5.02 -0.53
C MET A 1 -28.49 6.53 -0.41
N ARG A 2 -27.91 7.19 0.60
CA ARG A 2 -27.96 8.66 0.67
C ARG A 2 -27.01 9.20 -0.39
N GLU A 3 -27.52 9.96 -1.36
CA GLU A 3 -26.68 10.67 -2.31
C GLU A 3 -25.87 11.71 -1.54
N ILE A 4 -24.55 11.58 -1.55
CA ILE A 4 -23.66 12.58 -0.95
C ILE A 4 -23.49 13.68 -1.99
N PRO A 5 -23.84 14.94 -1.69
CA PRO A 5 -23.71 16.02 -2.65
C PRO A 5 -22.23 16.26 -2.99
N VAL A 6 -21.94 16.44 -4.28
CA VAL A 6 -20.59 16.69 -4.82
C VAL A 6 -19.90 17.83 -4.09
N SER A 7 -20.63 18.91 -3.77
CA SER A 7 -20.11 20.05 -3.01
C SER A 7 -19.55 19.65 -1.64
N SER A 8 -20.18 18.70 -0.94
CA SER A 8 -19.70 18.21 0.35
C SER A 8 -18.42 17.38 0.22
N ILE A 9 -18.27 16.65 -0.89
CA ILE A 9 -17.05 15.87 -1.17
C ILE A 9 -15.88 16.80 -1.45
N VAL A 10 -16.10 17.82 -2.29
CA VAL A 10 -15.08 18.84 -2.61
C VAL A 10 -14.65 19.62 -1.35
N GLU A 11 -15.59 20.01 -0.49
CA GLU A 11 -15.28 20.67 0.78
C GLU A 11 -14.39 19.80 1.69
N LYS A 12 -14.74 18.52 1.83
CA LYS A 12 -13.96 17.56 2.63
C LYS A 12 -12.57 17.32 2.05
N MET A 13 -12.45 17.28 0.72
CA MET A 13 -11.16 17.15 0.02
C MET A 13 -10.26 18.36 0.28
N ALA A 14 -10.81 19.58 0.14
CA ALA A 14 -10.07 20.82 0.41
C ALA A 14 -9.60 20.91 1.87
N LYS A 15 -10.43 20.44 2.83
CA LYS A 15 -10.03 20.35 4.24
C LYS A 15 -8.85 19.39 4.46
N LYS A 16 -8.83 18.26 3.75
CA LYS A 16 -7.73 17.30 3.83
C LYS A 16 -6.44 17.84 3.21
N MET A 17 -6.53 18.53 2.07
CA MET A 17 -5.36 19.17 1.44
C MET A 17 -4.69 20.19 2.38
N ARG A 18 -5.47 21.07 3.02
CA ARG A 18 -4.92 22.01 4.02
C ARG A 18 -4.24 21.31 5.20
N ARG A 19 -4.73 20.14 5.60
CA ARG A 19 -4.12 19.38 6.70
C ARG A 19 -2.78 18.75 6.30
N VAL A 20 -2.68 18.30 5.05
CA VAL A 20 -1.41 17.83 4.48
C VAL A 20 -0.40 18.98 4.40
N GLU A 21 -0.80 20.14 3.89
CA GLU A 21 0.07 21.33 3.81
C GLU A 21 0.61 21.70 5.20
N PHE A 22 -0.27 21.84 6.19
CA PHE A 22 0.11 22.16 7.58
C PHE A 22 1.07 21.12 8.17
N ASN A 23 0.78 19.83 8.03
CA ASN A 23 1.63 18.77 8.59
C ASN A 23 3.01 18.69 7.91
N ILE A 24 3.12 19.07 6.63
CA ILE A 24 4.41 19.15 5.93
C ILE A 24 5.21 20.36 6.40
N GLU A 25 4.55 21.52 6.57
CA GLU A 25 5.20 22.77 7.00
C GLU A 25 5.74 22.68 8.42
N GLU A 26 4.98 22.10 9.35
CA GLU A 26 5.38 21.96 10.75
C GLU A 26 6.55 20.97 10.95
N ASN A 27 7.00 20.27 9.91
CA ASN A 27 7.97 19.15 10.02
C ASN A 27 7.54 18.10 11.06
N ASP A 28 6.25 18.06 11.38
CA ASP A 28 5.73 17.16 12.39
C ASP A 28 5.73 15.76 11.76
N ALA A 29 6.48 14.85 12.37
CA ALA A 29 6.82 13.53 11.84
C ALA A 29 5.61 12.57 11.77
N ASP A 30 4.38 13.09 11.74
CA ASP A 30 3.16 12.33 11.55
C ASP A 30 2.97 11.95 10.07
N VAL A 31 3.98 11.26 9.54
CA VAL A 31 4.00 10.66 8.20
C VAL A 31 2.79 9.74 8.01
N ASN A 32 2.29 9.14 9.10
CA ASN A 32 1.10 8.30 9.08
C ASN A 32 -0.16 9.14 8.83
N GLY A 33 -0.40 10.23 9.55
CA GLY A 33 -1.56 11.09 9.29
C GLY A 33 -1.51 11.77 7.92
N ILE A 34 -0.32 12.15 7.44
CA ILE A 34 -0.14 12.65 6.07
C ILE A 34 -0.55 11.57 5.06
N ARG A 35 -0.10 10.33 5.23
CA ARG A 35 -0.49 9.21 4.35
C ARG A 35 -1.98 8.92 4.39
N GLU A 36 -2.60 8.99 5.56
CA GLU A 36 -4.05 8.82 5.70
C GLU A 36 -4.82 9.95 5.00
N ASP A 37 -4.34 11.19 5.09
CA ASP A 37 -4.96 12.32 4.43
C ASP A 37 -4.84 12.25 2.91
N ILE A 38 -3.67 11.88 2.38
CA ILE A 38 -3.47 11.63 0.95
C ILE A 38 -4.38 10.49 0.48
N SER A 39 -4.52 9.42 1.27
CA SER A 39 -5.41 8.31 0.94
C SER A 39 -6.88 8.73 0.90
N ALA A 40 -7.30 9.60 1.83
CA ALA A 40 -8.64 10.16 1.85
C ALA A 40 -8.89 11.10 0.65
N ILE A 41 -7.92 11.95 0.29
CA ILE A 41 -7.99 12.82 -0.89
C ILE A 41 -8.18 11.97 -2.14
N LYS A 42 -7.37 10.91 -2.31
CA LYS A 42 -7.51 9.98 -3.43
C LYS A 42 -8.92 9.40 -3.47
N ALA A 43 -9.46 8.91 -2.36
CA ALA A 43 -10.81 8.36 -2.32
C ALA A 43 -11.88 9.38 -2.73
N TYR A 44 -11.72 10.66 -2.34
CA TYR A 44 -12.63 11.71 -2.80
C TYR A 44 -12.52 11.97 -4.30
N CYS A 45 -11.32 11.97 -4.87
CA CYS A 45 -11.13 12.06 -6.32
C CYS A 45 -11.79 10.89 -7.05
N GLU A 46 -11.63 9.66 -6.57
CA GLU A 46 -12.27 8.48 -7.17
C GLU A 46 -13.80 8.62 -7.17
N ILE A 47 -14.40 9.02 -6.05
CA ILE A 47 -15.87 9.21 -5.97
C ILE A 47 -16.35 10.30 -6.94
N LEU A 48 -15.60 11.39 -7.09
CA LEU A 48 -15.93 12.47 -8.03
C LEU A 48 -15.82 11.99 -9.48
N LEU A 49 -14.76 11.27 -9.83
CA LEU A 49 -14.56 10.71 -11.17
C LEU A 49 -15.58 9.61 -11.51
N GLU A 50 -15.96 8.77 -10.55
CA GLU A 50 -17.02 7.77 -10.72
C GLU A 50 -18.39 8.41 -10.96
N SER A 51 -18.61 9.64 -10.45
CA SER A 51 -19.85 10.40 -10.68
C SER A 51 -19.93 11.01 -12.08
N GLU A 52 -18.79 11.27 -12.74
CA GLU A 52 -18.71 11.89 -14.07
C GLU A 52 -18.72 10.88 -15.24
N GLY A 53 -18.51 9.59 -14.95
CA GLY A 53 -18.66 8.50 -15.92
C GLY A 53 -17.35 7.77 -16.25
N ALA A 54 -17.50 6.45 -16.38
CA ALA A 54 -16.49 5.44 -16.78
C ALA A 54 -15.51 4.97 -15.69
N LYS A 55 -15.84 3.80 -15.13
CA LYS A 55 -14.95 2.93 -14.33
C LYS A 55 -13.73 2.51 -15.17
N PRO A 56 -12.56 2.37 -14.54
CA PRO A 56 -12.11 1.01 -14.27
C PRO A 56 -11.98 0.78 -12.77
N LYS A 57 -12.52 -0.35 -12.30
CA LYS A 57 -12.42 -0.79 -10.91
C LYS A 57 -10.95 -0.75 -10.46
N PRO A 58 -10.65 -0.29 -9.23
CA PRO A 58 -9.32 -0.45 -8.70
C PRO A 58 -9.00 -1.95 -8.69
N ALA A 59 -7.92 -2.34 -9.36
CA ALA A 59 -7.34 -3.65 -9.15
C ALA A 59 -7.11 -3.79 -7.64
N PRO A 60 -7.49 -4.92 -7.02
CA PRO A 60 -7.26 -5.11 -5.60
C PRO A 60 -5.77 -4.84 -5.34
N PHE A 61 -5.48 -3.96 -4.39
CA PHE A 61 -4.15 -3.82 -3.83
C PHE A 61 -3.73 -5.23 -3.44
N LYS A 62 -2.87 -5.85 -4.25
CA LYS A 62 -2.15 -7.02 -3.82
C LYS A 62 -1.28 -6.51 -2.70
N GLN A 63 -1.73 -6.68 -1.45
CA GLN A 63 -0.80 -6.85 -0.35
C GLN A 63 0.20 -7.87 -0.88
N SER A 64 1.45 -7.44 -1.04
CA SER A 64 2.54 -8.34 -1.33
C SER A 64 2.46 -9.44 -0.30
N ALA A 65 1.97 -10.61 -0.73
CA ALA A 65 1.96 -11.78 0.12
C ALA A 65 3.40 -11.96 0.61
N PRO A 66 3.63 -12.24 1.91
CA PRO A 66 4.91 -12.77 2.29
C PRO A 66 5.14 -14.00 1.42
N VAL A 67 6.28 -14.03 0.72
CA VAL A 67 6.71 -15.18 -0.08
C VAL A 67 6.90 -16.34 0.89
N GLN A 68 5.82 -17.03 1.19
CA GLN A 68 5.86 -18.29 1.90
C GLN A 68 6.12 -19.34 0.82
N ASN A 69 7.40 -19.63 0.63
CA ASN A 69 7.87 -20.68 -0.28
C ASN A 69 7.46 -22.04 0.31
N GLN A 70 6.18 -22.40 0.22
CA GLN A 70 5.70 -23.76 0.51
C GLN A 70 5.89 -24.62 -0.74
N MET A 71 7.07 -25.21 -0.87
CA MET A 71 7.28 -26.28 -1.83
C MET A 71 6.90 -27.61 -1.16
N LYS A 72 5.62 -27.97 -1.24
CA LYS A 72 5.15 -29.34 -0.95
C LYS A 72 5.32 -30.21 -2.19
N GLN A 73 6.39 -31.00 -2.15
CA GLN A 73 6.53 -32.40 -2.56
C GLN A 73 5.70 -32.94 -3.76
N GLN A 74 6.39 -33.53 -4.75
CA GLN A 74 6.25 -34.97 -5.08
C GLN A 74 7.33 -35.44 -6.07
N PRO A 75 7.58 -36.77 -6.22
CA PRO A 75 8.90 -37.38 -6.00
C PRO A 75 9.56 -37.87 -7.30
N LEU A 76 10.87 -38.17 -7.27
CA LEU A 76 11.50 -39.32 -7.97
C LEU A 76 13.01 -39.39 -7.67
N LYS A 77 13.38 -40.47 -6.97
CA LYS A 77 14.64 -41.25 -7.05
C LYS A 77 15.97 -40.56 -6.72
N SER A 78 16.38 -40.84 -5.49
CA SER A 78 17.74 -41.04 -4.95
C SER A 78 18.92 -41.06 -5.93
N GLU A 79 19.88 -40.14 -5.74
CA GLU A 79 21.31 -40.46 -5.63
C GLU A 79 22.03 -39.38 -4.79
N ARG A 80 23.14 -39.76 -4.17
CA ARG A 80 23.77 -39.17 -2.96
C ARG A 80 24.63 -37.92 -3.20
N LEU A 81 24.66 -37.07 -2.16
CA LEU A 81 25.78 -36.34 -1.53
C LEU A 81 26.90 -35.75 -2.40
N LYS A 82 27.04 -34.41 -2.37
CA LYS A 82 28.17 -33.76 -1.66
C LYS A 82 27.92 -32.27 -1.43
N GLU A 83 27.97 -31.89 -0.16
CA GLU A 83 28.06 -30.52 0.31
C GLU A 83 29.48 -30.02 0.01
N GLU A 84 29.61 -28.93 -0.75
CA GLU A 84 30.79 -28.08 -0.66
C GLU A 84 30.44 -26.65 -1.07
N ASP A 85 30.91 -25.73 -0.23
CA ASP A 85 31.02 -24.29 -0.42
C ASP A 85 29.81 -23.39 -0.10
N GLY A 86 29.94 -22.66 1.01
CA GLY A 86 29.03 -21.59 1.39
C GLY A 86 28.84 -21.34 2.88
N ASN A 87 29.70 -21.88 3.78
CA ASN A 87 29.67 -21.51 5.19
C ASN A 87 30.15 -20.06 5.39
N GLY A 88 29.19 -19.16 5.52
CA GLY A 88 29.03 -18.41 6.76
C GLY A 88 30.07 -17.35 7.11
N ASP A 89 30.05 -16.23 6.40
CA ASP A 89 30.41 -14.95 7.02
C ASP A 89 29.13 -14.11 7.17
N SER A 90 28.50 -14.32 8.31
CA SER A 90 27.39 -13.56 8.87
C SER A 90 27.99 -13.01 10.18
N ILE A 91 27.78 -11.80 10.65
CA ILE A 91 26.56 -10.98 10.70
C ILE A 91 26.97 -9.81 11.63
N PHE A 92 26.63 -8.56 11.33
CA PHE A 92 26.79 -7.39 12.23
C PHE A 92 28.20 -7.09 12.82
N ASP A 93 28.87 -6.06 12.28
CA ASP A 93 29.93 -5.34 12.99
C ASP A 93 29.27 -4.16 13.73
N PHE A 94 29.24 -4.22 15.07
CA PHE A 94 28.74 -3.22 16.01
C PHE A 94 29.84 -2.88 17.02
#